data_AF-A0A257QMC4-F1
#
_entry.id   AF-A0A257QMC4-F1
#
_cell.length_a   1.000
_cell.length_b   1.000
_cell.length_c   1.000
_cell.angle_alpha   90.00
_cell.angle_beta   90.00
_cell.angle_gamma   90.00
#
_symmetry.space_group_name_H-M   'P 1'
#
loop_
_entity.id
_entity.type
_entity.pdbx_description
1 polymer ?
#
loop_
_entity_poly.entity_id
_entity_poly.type
_entity_poly.pdbx_seq_one_letter_code
_entity_poly.pdbx_strand_id
1 'polypeptide(L)' 'MSSSGPPREGSLSGLTETEAKEFHKIFMASFIAFTLIAIVAHFLVWSWRPWIPGPNGYSMLIPNHAHALLGLTTSMFS' A
#
# COMPACT_ATOMS: atom_id res chain seq x y z
N MET A 1 7.93 46.47 32.51
CA MET A 1 8.55 46.28 31.18
C MET A 1 8.72 44.80 30.93
N SER A 2 7.98 44.25 29.96
CA SER A 2 8.13 42.87 29.47
C SER A 2 9.38 42.79 28.59
N SER A 3 10.24 41.78 28.80
CA SER A 3 11.45 41.59 28.00
C SER A 3 11.09 41.02 26.63
N SER A 4 11.13 41.85 25.60
CA SER A 4 11.07 41.43 24.20
C SER A 4 12.44 40.90 23.75
N GLY A 5 12.74 39.64 24.08
CA GLY A 5 13.80 38.88 23.40
C GLY A 5 13.26 38.29 22.09
N PRO A 6 14.06 38.24 21.01
CA PRO A 6 13.60 37.69 19.73
C PRO A 6 13.18 36.22 19.91
N PRO A 7 12.08 35.77 19.28
CA PRO A 7 11.61 34.40 19.40
C PRO A 7 12.70 33.48 18.87
N ARG A 8 13.20 32.57 19.71
CA ARG A 8 14.06 31.48 19.24
C ARG A 8 13.14 30.53 18.50
N GLU A 9 13.16 30.60 17.18
CA GLU A 9 12.38 29.79 16.24
C GLU A 9 12.87 28.32 16.20
N GLY A 10 13.34 27.79 17.33
CA GLY A 10 13.77 26.41 17.48
C GLY A 10 12.55 25.54 17.75
N SER A 11 12.03 24.92 16.69
CA SER A 11 11.02 23.86 16.77
C SER A 11 11.41 22.79 17.82
N LEU A 12 10.40 22.21 18.46
CA LEU A 12 10.36 21.37 19.67
C LEU A 12 11.37 20.20 19.78
N SER A 13 12.19 19.94 18.76
CA SER A 13 13.21 18.88 18.73
C SER A 13 14.62 19.35 19.11
N GLY A 14 14.87 20.66 19.30
CA GLY A 14 16.19 21.17 19.73
C GLY A 14 17.31 21.09 18.70
N LEU A 15 16.98 20.74 17.45
CA LEU A 15 17.90 20.66 16.31
C LEU A 15 17.67 21.86 15.39
N THR A 16 18.75 22.43 14.85
CA THR A 16 18.65 23.52 13.88
C THR A 16 17.86 23.06 12.65
N GLU A 17 17.05 23.93 12.03
CA GLU A 17 16.26 23.57 10.84
C GLU A 17 17.14 22.98 9.71
N THR A 18 18.38 23.45 9.66
CA THR A 18 19.41 22.98 8.72
C THR A 18 19.72 21.51 8.92
N GLU A 19 19.96 21.09 10.16
CA GLU A 19 20.34 19.72 10.49
C GLU A 19 19.17 18.75 10.26
N ALA A 20 17.96 19.14 10.65
CA ALA A 20 16.74 18.36 10.38
C ALA A 20 16.51 18.15 8.88
N LYS A 21 16.81 19.15 8.03
CA LYS A 21 16.72 19.03 6.56
C LYS A 21 17.77 18.11 5.98
N GLU A 22 18.98 18.08 6.53
CA GLU A 22 20.03 17.17 6.06
C GLU A 22 19.69 15.71 6.33
N PHE A 23 19.21 15.38 7.54
CA PHE A 23 18.71 14.05 7.87
C PHE A 23 17.50 13.66 7.00
N HIS A 24 16.56 14.58 6.80
CA HIS A 24 15.40 14.32 5.97
C HIS A 24 15.80 14.06 4.50
N LYS A 25 16.79 14.79 3.98
CA LYS A 25 17.26 14.62 2.60
C LYS A 25 17.92 13.27 2.39
N ILE A 26 18.79 12.81 3.30
CA ILE A 26 19.44 11.51 3.16
C ILE A 26 18.44 10.35 3.38
N PHE A 27 17.49 10.51 4.30
CA PHE A 27 16.41 9.55 4.52
C PHE A 27 15.50 9.43 3.30
N MET A 28 15.08 10.55 2.71
CA MET A 28 14.27 10.54 1.49
C MET A 28 15.03 9.96 0.29
N ALA A 29 16.33 10.26 0.16
CA ALA A 29 17.14 9.69 -0.92
C ALA A 29 17.19 8.15 -0.85
N SER A 30 17.43 7.57 0.33
CA SER A 30 17.47 6.11 0.50
C SER A 30 16.08 5.48 0.40
N PHE A 31 15.05 6.13 0.93
CA PHE A 31 13.66 5.70 0.80
C PHE A 31 13.23 5.60 -0.66
N ILE A 32 13.49 6.64 -1.45
CA ILE A 32 13.17 6.65 -2.89
C ILE A 32 13.94 5.56 -3.64
N ALA A 33 15.24 5.40 -3.37
CA ALA A 33 16.04 4.35 -3.99
C ALA A 33 15.49 2.94 -3.68
N PHE A 34 15.13 2.68 -2.42
CA PHE A 34 14.50 1.43 -2.01
C PHE A 34 13.14 1.22 -2.69
N THR A 35 12.27 2.23 -2.71
CA THR A 35 10.94 2.15 -3.32
C THR A 35 11.02 1.85 -4.81
N LEU A 36 11.97 2.44 -5.54
CA LEU A 36 12.18 2.15 -6.97
C LEU A 36 12.51 0.67 -7.19
N ILE A 37 13.41 0.11 -6.38
CA ILE A 37 13.76 -1.32 -6.45
C ILE A 37 12.55 -2.19 -6.10
N ALA A 38 11.81 -1.84 -5.04
CA ALA A 38 10.62 -2.57 -4.61
C ALA A 38 9.54 -2.62 -5.70
N ILE A 39 9.30 -1.50 -6.39
CA ILE A 39 8.35 -1.42 -7.51
C ILE A 39 8.72 -2.43 -8.60
N VAL A 40 9.99 -2.45 -9.03
CA VAL A 40 10.46 -3.40 -10.06
C VAL A 40 10.26 -4.86 -9.63
N ALA A 41 10.62 -5.18 -8.39
CA ALA A 41 10.45 -6.53 -7.85
C ALA A 41 8.97 -6.95 -7.81
N HIS A 42 8.06 -6.07 -7.40
CA HIS A 42 6.63 -6.35 -7.36
C HIS A 42 6.03 -6.55 -8.76
N PHE A 43 6.47 -5.78 -9.76
CA PHE A 43 6.05 -6.01 -11.14
C PHE A 43 6.51 -7.38 -11.68
N LEU A 44 7.71 -7.81 -11.31
CA LEU A 44 8.23 -9.11 -11.71
C LEU A 44 7.45 -10.26 -11.06
N VAL A 45 7.16 -10.15 -9.76
CA VAL A 45 6.30 -11.11 -9.03
C VAL A 45 4.88 -11.11 -9.58
N TRP A 46 4.33 -9.93 -9.91
CA TRP A 46 3.00 -9.81 -10.50
C TRP A 46 2.93 -10.55 -11.84
N SER A 47 3.99 -10.46 -12.65
CA SER A 47 4.06 -11.15 -13.94
C SER A 47 4.11 -12.68 -13.78
N TRP A 48 4.69 -13.18 -12.68
CA TRP A 48 4.79 -14.62 -12.41
C TRP A 48 3.54 -15.22 -11.74
N ARG A 49 2.90 -14.49 -10.82
CA ARG A 49 1.67 -14.89 -10.12
C ARG A 49 0.77 -13.66 -9.94
N PRO A 50 -0.04 -13.30 -10.94
CA PRO A 50 -0.92 -12.14 -10.86
C PRO A 50 -1.97 -12.38 -9.77
N TRP A 51 -1.91 -11.59 -8.71
CA TRP A 51 -2.76 -11.76 -7.53
C TRP A 51 -4.13 -11.07 -7.65
N ILE A 52 -4.33 -10.22 -8.66
CA ILE A 52 -5.64 -9.68 -9.01
C ILE A 52 -6.16 -10.39 -10.27
N PRO A 53 -7.15 -11.29 -10.16
CA PRO A 53 -7.85 -11.82 -11.33
C PRO A 53 -8.56 -10.67 -12.05
N GLY A 54 -8.56 -10.69 -13.39
CA GLY A 54 -9.16 -9.63 -14.23
C GLY A 54 -10.66 -9.42 -14.01
N PRO A 55 -11.38 -8.69 -14.88
CA PRO A 55 -12.80 -8.30 -14.67
C PRO A 55 -13.77 -9.45 -14.36
N ASN A 56 -13.41 -10.70 -14.70
CA ASN A 56 -14.18 -11.89 -14.38
C ASN A 56 -13.81 -12.53 -13.01
N GLY A 57 -12.89 -11.97 -12.23
CA GLY A 57 -12.61 -12.30 -10.84
C GLY A 57 -12.45 -13.79 -10.49
N TYR A 58 -12.72 -14.14 -9.23
CA TYR A 58 -12.83 -15.51 -8.73
C TYR A 58 -14.08 -16.26 -9.23
N SER A 59 -14.82 -15.73 -10.21
CA SER A 59 -16.03 -16.39 -10.73
C SER A 59 -15.72 -17.71 -11.45
N MET A 60 -14.47 -17.94 -11.88
CA MET A 60 -14.03 -19.24 -12.40
C MET A 60 -13.78 -20.31 -11.31
N LEU A 61 -13.73 -19.92 -10.02
CA LEU A 61 -13.58 -20.88 -8.91
C LEU A 61 -14.92 -21.40 -8.39
N ILE A 62 -16.05 -20.83 -8.83
CA ILE A 62 -17.36 -21.45 -8.64
C ILE A 62 -17.56 -22.39 -9.82
N PRO A 63 -17.44 -23.71 -9.63
CA PRO A 63 -17.68 -24.62 -10.71
C PRO A 63 -19.18 -24.61 -11.02
N ASN A 64 -19.55 -24.63 -12.31
CA ASN A 64 -20.94 -24.70 -12.78
C ASN A 64 -21.79 -25.85 -12.18
N HIS A 65 -21.20 -26.81 -11.46
CA HIS A 65 -21.94 -27.89 -10.80
C HIS A 65 -22.67 -27.49 -9.51
N ALA A 66 -22.36 -26.33 -8.90
CA ALA A 66 -23.11 -25.86 -7.72
C ALA A 66 -24.57 -25.51 -8.06
N HIS A 67 -24.84 -25.05 -9.29
CA HIS A 67 -26.20 -24.73 -9.74
C HIS A 67 -27.03 -25.97 -10.10
N ALA A 68 -26.40 -27.05 -10.57
CA ALA A 68 -27.10 -28.30 -10.87
C ALA A 68 -27.62 -29.02 -9.61
N LEU A 69 -26.86 -28.94 -8.50
CA LEU A 69 -27.23 -29.58 -7.23
C LEU A 69 -28.39 -28.84 -6.53
N LEU A 70 -28.41 -27.50 -6.59
CA LEU A 70 -29.54 -26.70 -6.05
C LEU A 70 -30.82 -26.86 -6.88
N GLY A 71 -30.71 -27.06 -8.20
CA GLY A 71 -31.87 -27.34 -9.06
C GLY A 71 -32.51 -28.71 -8.80
N LEU A 72 -31.70 -29.73 -8.52
CA LEU A 72 -32.17 -31.10 -8.24
C LEU A 72 -32.89 -31.24 -6.88
N THR A 73 -32.58 -30.39 -5.89
CA THR A 73 -33.28 -30.42 -4.60
C THR A 73 -34.65 -29.74 -4.64
N THR A 74 -34.85 -28.77 -5.54
CA THR A 74 -36.12 -28.06 -5.68
C THR A 74 -37.12 -28.81 -6.56
N SER A 75 -36.66 -29.57 -7.57
CA SER A 75 -37.55 -30.37 -8.41
C SER A 75 -38.07 -31.66 -7.74
N MET A 76 -37.49 -32.08 -6.61
CA MET A 76 -37.94 -33.25 -5.84
C MET A 76 -39.10 -32.91 -4.88
N PHE A 77 -39.51 -31.64 -4.78
CA PHE A 77 -40.60 -31.15 -3.93
C PHE A 77 -41.69 -30.44 -4.74
N SER A 78 -41.99 -30.93 -5.94
CA SER A 78 -43.21 -30.59 -6.70
C SER A 78 -43.83 -31.83 -7.31
#